data_AF-A0A8J6EP24-F1
#
_entry.id   AF-A0A8J6EP24-F1
#
_cell.length_a   1.000
_cell.length_b   1.000
_cell.length_c   1.000
_cell.angle_alpha   90.00
_cell.angle_beta   90.00
_cell.angle_gamma   90.00
#
_symmetry.space_group_name_H-M   'P 1'
#
loop_
_entity.id
_entity.type
_entity.pdbx_description
1 polymer ?
#
loop_
_entity_poly.entity_id
_entity_poly.type
_entity_poly.pdbx_seq_one_letter_code
_entity_poly.pdbx_strand_id
1 'polypeptide(L)'
;MHLPVEGLQAACPKLEVLRLLNVDFSLTSKFSSSTGGLGFRCLQELCIATSTDSDVDDSNCKRLLRDCTQLKILDLRGCYMVTPECISVLPCPDLECLYLGIHCSSVWVTLPSDGCGLLTRRWQHSLQELDLTAQRYSESDMSQGLEILSRNGTNDTLQSLNLSGTKVTAAAVRHILSSCPALTHVDLTSCRNIPRGLKCVYRGLEDVRQCLKTLCTKMQEMSGE
;
A
#
# COMPACT_ATOMS: atom_id res chain seq x y z
N MET A 1 7.98 16.63 -17.91
CA MET A 1 6.79 17.48 -18.20
C MET A 1 6.47 18.29 -16.94
N HIS A 2 5.82 19.46 -16.99
CA HIS A 2 5.34 20.14 -15.77
C HIS A 2 3.84 19.90 -15.63
N LEU A 3 3.39 19.41 -14.46
CA LEU A 3 1.97 19.20 -14.19
C LEU A 3 1.41 20.37 -13.35
N PRO A 4 0.57 21.26 -13.92
CA PRO A 4 -0.02 22.37 -13.18
C PRO A 4 -1.19 21.87 -12.32
N VAL A 5 -0.89 21.33 -11.15
CA VAL A 5 -1.87 20.70 -10.24
C VAL A 5 -3.05 21.62 -9.95
N GLU A 6 -2.80 22.86 -9.55
CA GLU A 6 -3.84 23.82 -9.16
C GLU A 6 -4.71 24.22 -10.36
N GLY A 7 -4.09 24.36 -11.53
CA GLY A 7 -4.81 24.61 -12.78
C GLY A 7 -5.72 23.43 -13.16
N LEU A 8 -5.23 22.20 -13.00
CA LEU A 8 -6.00 20.99 -13.25
C LEU A 8 -7.16 20.85 -12.25
N GLN A 9 -6.93 21.13 -10.96
CA GLN A 9 -7.98 21.14 -9.93
C GLN A 9 -9.09 22.15 -10.25
N ALA A 10 -8.73 23.35 -10.72
CA ALA A 10 -9.69 24.38 -11.08
C ALA A 10 -10.47 24.05 -12.37
N ALA A 11 -9.78 23.52 -13.39
CA ALA A 11 -10.37 23.22 -14.69
C ALA A 11 -11.21 21.93 -14.68
N CYS A 12 -10.89 20.96 -13.81
CA CYS A 12 -11.50 19.63 -13.79
C CYS A 12 -12.08 19.28 -12.40
N PRO A 13 -13.08 20.02 -11.89
CA PRO A 13 -13.62 19.81 -10.53
C PRO A 13 -14.39 18.48 -10.36
N LYS A 14 -14.79 17.84 -11.48
CA LYS A 14 -15.49 16.55 -11.51
C LYS A 14 -14.57 15.39 -11.91
N LEU A 15 -13.26 15.57 -11.85
CA LEU A 15 -12.31 14.52 -12.21
C LEU A 15 -12.45 13.34 -11.23
N GLU A 16 -12.81 12.17 -11.73
CA GLU A 16 -12.98 10.95 -10.93
C GLU A 16 -11.75 10.04 -11.00
N VAL A 17 -11.03 10.05 -12.13
CA VAL A 17 -9.88 9.17 -12.38
C VAL A 17 -8.73 9.98 -12.97
N LEU A 18 -7.56 9.91 -12.32
CA LEU A 18 -6.32 10.47 -12.84
C LEU A 18 -5.23 9.39 -12.84
N ARG A 19 -4.78 8.99 -14.03
CA ARG A 19 -3.71 7.99 -14.21
C ARG A 19 -2.55 8.60 -14.99
N LEU A 20 -1.39 8.63 -14.37
CA LEU A 20 -0.11 9.14 -14.89
C LEU A 20 0.98 8.06 -14.73
N LEU A 21 0.67 6.84 -15.17
CA LEU A 21 1.57 5.69 -15.07
C LEU A 21 2.82 5.88 -15.94
N ASN A 22 4.01 5.77 -15.35
CA ASN A 22 5.32 5.93 -15.99
C ASN A 22 5.47 7.26 -16.74
N VAL A 23 4.87 8.33 -16.22
CA VAL A 23 5.02 9.68 -16.77
C VAL A 23 6.03 10.45 -15.93
N ASP A 24 7.10 10.93 -16.55
CA ASP A 24 8.04 11.84 -15.89
C ASP A 24 7.45 13.26 -15.86
N PHE A 25 6.90 13.64 -14.70
CA PHE A 25 6.40 14.99 -14.45
C PHE A 25 7.02 15.61 -13.19
N SER A 26 7.24 16.92 -13.25
CA SER A 26 7.67 17.72 -12.11
C SER A 26 6.49 18.52 -11.56
N LEU A 27 6.35 18.49 -10.25
CA LEU A 27 5.32 19.23 -9.50
C LEU A 27 5.86 20.55 -8.95
N THR A 28 6.98 21.05 -9.50
CA THR A 28 7.69 22.23 -9.00
C THR A 28 6.77 23.46 -8.97
N SER A 29 6.63 24.05 -7.78
CA SER A 29 5.85 25.26 -7.59
C SER A 29 6.65 26.46 -8.08
N LYS A 30 6.39 26.91 -9.32
CA LYS A 30 6.86 28.24 -9.78
C LYS A 30 5.86 29.35 -9.47
N PHE A 31 4.68 29.02 -8.95
CA PHE A 31 3.61 29.97 -8.67
C PHE A 31 3.22 29.95 -7.19
N SER A 32 3.70 30.95 -6.46
CA SER A 32 3.08 31.43 -5.23
C SER A 32 1.78 32.18 -5.57
N SER A 33 0.80 31.51 -6.19
CA SER A 33 -0.52 32.10 -6.39
C SER A 33 -1.44 31.64 -5.27
N SER A 34 -1.88 32.62 -4.49
CA SER A 34 -2.91 32.63 -3.45
C SER A 34 -4.29 32.10 -3.87
N THR A 35 -4.40 31.40 -4.99
CA THR A 35 -5.61 30.71 -5.43
C THR A 35 -5.57 29.30 -4.86
N GLY A 36 -6.11 29.13 -3.66
CA GLY A 36 -6.32 27.82 -3.06
C GLY A 36 -7.24 26.98 -3.95
N GLY A 37 -6.65 26.10 -4.78
CA GLY A 37 -7.39 25.09 -5.51
C GLY A 37 -8.24 24.26 -4.54
N LEU A 38 -9.47 23.96 -4.93
CA LEU A 38 -10.46 23.25 -4.11
C LEU A 38 -10.16 21.75 -3.93
N GLY A 39 -8.99 21.30 -4.37
CA GLY A 39 -8.62 19.88 -4.45
C GLY A 39 -9.41 19.12 -5.51
N PHE A 40 -9.20 17.80 -5.60
CA PHE A 40 -10.01 16.92 -6.44
C PHE A 40 -11.08 16.19 -5.61
N ARG A 41 -12.17 16.88 -5.30
CA ARG A 41 -13.21 16.36 -4.37
C ARG A 41 -13.99 15.15 -4.86
N CYS A 42 -14.01 14.93 -6.18
CA CYS A 42 -14.67 13.80 -6.83
C CYS A 42 -13.69 12.68 -7.21
N LEU A 43 -12.38 12.83 -6.94
CA LEU A 43 -11.39 11.85 -7.34
C LEU A 43 -11.59 10.56 -6.57
N GLN A 44 -11.80 9.48 -7.30
CA GLN A 44 -11.96 8.12 -6.80
C GLN A 44 -10.69 7.30 -7.04
N GLU A 45 -9.93 7.61 -8.09
CA GLU A 45 -8.71 6.90 -8.41
C GLU A 45 -7.57 7.86 -8.77
N LEU A 46 -6.45 7.69 -8.08
CA LEU A 46 -5.18 8.29 -8.44
C LEU A 46 -4.14 7.19 -8.66
N CYS A 47 -3.53 7.18 -9.85
CA CYS A 47 -2.35 6.40 -10.15
C CYS A 47 -1.25 7.33 -10.65
N ILE A 48 -0.14 7.39 -9.94
CA ILE A 48 1.09 8.09 -10.36
C ILE A 48 2.30 7.15 -10.28
N ALA A 49 2.05 5.85 -10.39
CA ALA A 49 3.07 4.83 -10.31
C ALA A 49 4.15 5.04 -11.37
N THR A 50 5.39 4.75 -11.00
CA THR A 50 6.54 4.86 -11.89
C THR A 50 7.54 3.72 -11.69
N SER A 51 8.22 3.34 -12.76
CA SER A 51 9.39 2.46 -12.74
C SER A 51 10.73 3.22 -12.72
N THR A 52 10.70 4.55 -12.82
CA THR A 52 11.88 5.45 -12.76
C THR A 52 11.96 6.14 -11.40
N ASP A 53 12.99 6.96 -11.19
CA ASP A 53 13.10 7.77 -9.98
C ASP A 53 11.94 8.77 -9.89
N SER A 54 11.28 8.81 -8.74
CA SER A 54 10.12 9.66 -8.49
C SER A 54 10.54 10.91 -7.74
N ASP A 55 10.27 12.09 -8.31
CA ASP A 55 10.39 13.39 -7.63
C ASP A 55 9.20 13.69 -6.71
N VAL A 56 8.20 12.81 -6.64
CA VAL A 56 7.00 13.00 -5.81
C VAL A 56 7.34 12.76 -4.33
N ASP A 57 7.44 13.86 -3.57
CA ASP A 57 7.63 13.87 -2.13
C ASP A 57 6.31 14.06 -1.34
N ASP A 58 6.39 14.12 -0.02
CA ASP A 58 5.25 14.35 0.87
C ASP A 58 4.50 15.67 0.60
N SER A 59 5.24 16.74 0.30
CA SER A 59 4.66 18.05 0.03
C SER A 59 3.82 18.01 -1.25
N ASN A 60 4.38 17.37 -2.27
CA ASN A 60 3.78 17.16 -3.58
C ASN A 60 2.54 16.26 -3.48
N CYS A 61 2.65 15.15 -2.74
CA CYS A 61 1.56 14.22 -2.48
C CYS A 61 0.37 14.92 -1.77
N LYS A 62 0.63 15.65 -0.68
CA LYS A 62 -0.40 16.41 0.05
C LYS A 62 -1.08 17.46 -0.81
N ARG A 63 -0.32 18.11 -1.70
CA ARG A 63 -0.84 19.14 -2.61
C ARG A 63 -1.76 18.53 -3.67
N LEU A 64 -1.38 17.39 -4.23
CA LEU A 64 -2.15 16.67 -5.24
C LEU A 64 -3.45 16.09 -4.66
N LEU A 65 -3.35 15.47 -3.48
CA LEU A 65 -4.46 14.77 -2.81
C LEU A 65 -5.26 15.66 -1.85
N ARG A 66 -5.10 16.99 -1.94
CA ARG A 66 -5.87 17.94 -1.14
C ARG A 66 -7.37 17.72 -1.38
N ASP A 67 -8.14 17.70 -0.29
CA ASP A 67 -9.60 17.55 -0.27
C ASP A 67 -10.15 16.33 -1.07
N CYS A 68 -9.34 15.27 -1.27
CA CYS A 68 -9.74 14.04 -1.97
C CYS A 68 -10.52 13.08 -1.07
N THR A 69 -11.73 13.47 -0.67
CA THR A 69 -12.55 12.70 0.29
C THR A 69 -13.22 11.45 -0.28
N GLN A 70 -13.26 11.31 -1.61
CA GLN A 70 -13.88 10.17 -2.30
C GLN A 70 -12.87 9.16 -2.83
N LEU A 71 -11.57 9.32 -2.54
CA LEU A 71 -10.53 8.48 -3.11
C LEU A 71 -10.65 7.04 -2.57
N LYS A 72 -10.75 6.10 -3.51
CA LYS A 72 -10.85 4.65 -3.26
C LYS A 72 -9.59 3.91 -3.65
N ILE A 73 -8.90 4.37 -4.71
CA ILE A 73 -7.71 3.72 -5.24
C ILE A 73 -6.56 4.73 -5.23
N LEU A 74 -5.48 4.37 -4.54
CA LEU A 74 -4.24 5.14 -4.50
C LEU A 74 -3.07 4.24 -4.89
N ASP A 75 -2.48 4.53 -6.05
CA ASP A 75 -1.32 3.83 -6.57
C ASP A 75 -0.10 4.77 -6.63
N LEU A 76 0.82 4.53 -5.71
CA LEU A 76 2.07 5.26 -5.50
C LEU A 76 3.29 4.33 -5.69
N ARG A 77 3.16 3.24 -6.46
CA ARG A 77 4.29 2.35 -6.74
C ARG A 77 5.47 3.14 -7.31
N GLY A 78 6.65 2.94 -6.76
CA GLY A 78 7.86 3.69 -7.13
C GLY A 78 7.98 5.10 -6.51
N CYS A 79 6.94 5.65 -5.88
CA CYS A 79 7.02 6.94 -5.17
C CYS A 79 7.65 6.80 -3.77
N TYR A 80 8.91 6.38 -3.73
CA TYR A 80 9.63 6.04 -2.49
C TYR A 80 9.89 7.21 -1.53
N MET A 81 9.73 8.46 -1.99
CA MET A 81 9.89 9.67 -1.16
C MET A 81 8.62 10.02 -0.39
N VAL A 82 7.49 9.37 -0.69
CA VAL A 82 6.23 9.58 0.05
C VAL A 82 6.23 8.67 1.27
N THR A 83 6.20 9.29 2.44
CA THR A 83 6.34 8.59 3.72
C THR A 83 5.01 7.97 4.18
N PRO A 84 5.05 6.86 4.95
CA PRO A 84 3.85 6.30 5.57
C PRO A 84 3.13 7.31 6.49
N GLU A 85 3.86 8.19 7.17
CA GLU A 85 3.32 9.26 8.00
C GLU A 85 2.47 10.22 7.17
N CYS A 86 2.97 10.64 6.01
CA CYS A 86 2.24 11.47 5.06
C CYS A 86 0.99 10.78 4.53
N ILE A 87 1.11 9.52 4.11
CA ILE A 87 0.00 8.73 3.57
C ILE A 87 -1.11 8.58 4.63
N SER A 88 -0.74 8.33 5.89
CA SER A 88 -1.69 8.11 6.99
C SER A 88 -2.61 9.31 7.31
N VAL A 89 -2.19 10.52 6.94
CA VAL A 89 -2.94 11.77 7.21
C VAL A 89 -3.68 12.32 5.98
N LEU A 90 -3.67 11.58 4.87
CA LEU A 90 -4.38 11.99 3.66
C LEU A 90 -5.90 12.06 3.89
N PRO A 91 -6.61 12.97 3.20
CA PRO A 91 -8.03 13.23 3.42
C PRO A 91 -8.96 12.20 2.75
N CYS A 92 -8.53 10.94 2.61
CA CYS A 92 -9.29 9.83 2.05
C CYS A 92 -9.63 8.82 3.17
N PRO A 93 -10.81 8.90 3.81
CA PRO A 93 -11.13 8.06 4.97
C PRO A 93 -11.41 6.60 4.64
N ASP A 94 -11.88 6.31 3.42
CA ASP A 94 -12.42 5.00 3.03
C ASP A 94 -11.69 4.43 1.81
N LEU A 95 -10.37 4.39 1.89
CA LEU A 95 -9.50 3.87 0.84
C LEU A 95 -9.63 2.35 0.75
N GLU A 96 -9.84 1.84 -0.47
CA GLU A 96 -10.09 0.42 -0.73
C GLU A 96 -8.84 -0.27 -1.29
N CYS A 97 -8.07 0.41 -2.14
CA CYS A 97 -6.86 -0.16 -2.74
C CYS A 97 -5.66 0.77 -2.53
N LEU A 98 -4.60 0.24 -1.93
CA LEU A 98 -3.35 0.96 -1.67
C LEU A 98 -2.16 0.20 -2.24
N TYR A 99 -1.49 0.79 -3.23
CA TYR A 99 -0.33 0.20 -3.88
C TYR A 99 0.93 1.02 -3.62
N LEU A 100 1.88 0.43 -2.88
CA LEU A 100 3.13 1.06 -2.44
C LEU A 100 4.37 0.27 -2.86
N GLY A 101 4.24 -0.64 -3.81
CA GLY A 101 5.37 -1.45 -4.30
C GLY A 101 6.59 -0.62 -4.69
N ILE A 102 7.77 -1.06 -4.25
CA ILE A 102 9.05 -0.45 -4.58
C ILE A 102 9.74 -1.31 -5.63
N HIS A 103 10.00 -0.74 -6.81
CA HIS A 103 10.65 -1.44 -7.92
C HIS A 103 12.00 -0.83 -8.29
N CYS A 104 12.38 0.32 -7.72
CA CYS A 104 13.66 0.96 -7.98
C CYS A 104 14.76 0.40 -7.07
N SER A 105 15.93 0.11 -7.66
CA SER A 105 17.14 -0.36 -6.97
C SER A 105 17.99 0.79 -6.38
N SER A 106 17.37 1.92 -6.04
CA SER A 106 18.12 3.09 -5.57
C SER A 106 18.88 2.75 -4.28
N VAL A 107 20.20 2.60 -4.42
CA VAL A 107 21.16 2.29 -3.34
C VAL A 107 21.27 3.46 -2.35
N TRP A 108 20.72 4.62 -2.69
CA TRP A 108 20.98 5.91 -2.03
C TRP A 108 19.82 6.41 -1.16
N VAL A 109 18.69 5.70 -1.12
CA VAL A 109 17.50 6.13 -0.35
C VAL A 109 17.32 5.27 0.89
N THR A 110 17.32 5.93 2.05
CA THR A 110 16.93 5.33 3.32
C THR A 110 15.41 5.23 3.36
N LEU A 111 14.89 4.01 3.15
CA LEU A 111 13.47 3.72 3.28
C LEU A 111 13.08 3.57 4.76
N PRO A 112 11.86 3.98 5.15
CA PRO A 112 11.34 3.78 6.50
C PRO A 112 11.39 2.31 6.92
N SER A 113 11.79 2.07 8.17
CA SER A 113 11.73 0.75 8.81
C SER A 113 10.37 0.45 9.40
N ASP A 114 9.47 1.43 9.51
CA ASP A 114 8.15 1.27 10.11
C ASP A 114 7.14 2.09 9.31
N GLY A 115 5.87 1.69 9.34
CA GLY A 115 4.82 2.35 8.59
C GLY A 115 3.61 1.46 8.30
N CYS A 116 3.80 0.14 8.23
CA CYS A 116 2.71 -0.82 8.04
C CYS A 116 1.61 -0.63 9.09
N GLY A 117 1.99 -0.47 10.36
CA GLY A 117 1.04 -0.25 11.45
C GLY A 117 0.24 1.07 11.34
N LEU A 118 0.82 2.12 10.74
CA LEU A 118 0.12 3.40 10.52
C LEU A 118 -0.92 3.26 9.40
N LEU A 119 -0.51 2.69 8.27
CA LEU A 119 -1.33 2.52 7.07
C LEU A 119 -2.51 1.58 7.34
N THR A 120 -2.24 0.43 7.94
CA THR A 120 -3.27 -0.56 8.27
C THR A 120 -4.25 -0.03 9.31
N ARG A 121 -3.80 0.71 10.33
CA ARG A 121 -4.69 1.35 11.32
C ARG A 121 -5.63 2.36 10.68
N ARG A 122 -5.14 3.10 9.69
CA ARG A 122 -5.91 4.16 9.03
C ARG A 122 -7.11 3.60 8.26
N TRP A 123 -6.93 2.47 7.58
CA TRP A 123 -7.94 1.92 6.66
C TRP A 123 -8.32 0.46 6.95
N GLN A 124 -8.14 -0.01 8.19
CA GLN A 124 -8.49 -1.37 8.60
C GLN A 124 -9.96 -1.75 8.30
N HIS A 125 -10.85 -0.75 8.19
CA HIS A 125 -12.28 -0.93 7.95
C HIS A 125 -12.69 -0.93 6.48
N SER A 126 -11.80 -0.54 5.56
CA SER A 126 -12.14 -0.31 4.14
C SER A 126 -11.19 -0.99 3.16
N LEU A 127 -9.95 -1.31 3.55
CA LEU A 127 -8.99 -1.94 2.65
C LEU A 127 -9.49 -3.28 2.11
N GLN A 128 -9.47 -3.39 0.80
CA GLN A 128 -9.71 -4.59 0.00
C GLN A 128 -8.40 -5.09 -0.62
N GLU A 129 -7.52 -4.19 -1.04
CA GLU A 129 -6.24 -4.52 -1.64
C GLU A 129 -5.10 -3.73 -1.02
N LEU A 130 -4.04 -4.45 -0.61
CA LEU A 130 -2.83 -3.85 -0.05
C LEU A 130 -1.58 -4.46 -0.71
N ASP A 131 -0.78 -3.62 -1.36
CA ASP A 131 0.50 -4.00 -1.95
C ASP A 131 1.65 -3.28 -1.25
N LEU A 132 2.47 -4.07 -0.55
CA LEU A 132 3.67 -3.65 0.16
C LEU A 132 4.95 -4.21 -0.48
N THR A 133 4.92 -4.54 -1.77
CA THR A 133 6.04 -5.16 -2.48
C THR A 133 7.36 -4.43 -2.18
N ALA A 134 8.36 -5.20 -1.72
CA ALA A 134 9.72 -4.76 -1.42
C ALA A 134 9.83 -3.61 -0.39
N GLN A 135 8.76 -3.30 0.36
CA GLN A 135 8.84 -2.40 1.50
C GLN A 135 9.81 -2.93 2.56
N ARG A 136 10.60 -2.04 3.16
CA ARG A 136 11.70 -2.41 4.07
C ARG A 136 11.32 -2.46 5.55
N TYR A 137 10.02 -2.46 5.84
CA TYR A 137 9.48 -2.48 7.20
C TYR A 137 10.07 -3.62 8.04
N SER A 138 10.20 -3.36 9.34
CA SER A 138 10.72 -4.28 10.34
C SER A 138 9.77 -5.47 10.51
N GLU A 139 10.29 -6.60 11.00
CA GLU A 139 9.46 -7.77 11.28
C GLU A 139 8.38 -7.46 12.32
N SER A 140 8.72 -6.60 13.29
CA SER A 140 7.82 -6.12 14.34
C SER A 140 6.70 -5.27 13.75
N ASP A 141 7.01 -4.27 12.92
CA ASP A 141 6.00 -3.41 12.30
C ASP A 141 5.11 -4.17 11.32
N MET A 142 5.67 -5.10 10.54
CA MET A 142 4.88 -5.98 9.67
C MET A 142 3.90 -6.84 10.48
N SER A 143 4.37 -7.44 11.57
CA SER A 143 3.52 -8.28 12.42
C SER A 143 2.41 -7.45 13.07
N GLN A 144 2.75 -6.27 13.62
CA GLN A 144 1.79 -5.36 14.23
C GLN A 144 0.76 -4.83 13.22
N GLY A 145 1.20 -4.45 12.02
CA GLY A 145 0.31 -3.93 10.97
C GLY A 145 -0.69 -4.99 10.50
N LEU A 146 -0.23 -6.22 10.26
CA LEU A 146 -1.13 -7.32 9.89
C LEU A 146 -2.07 -7.70 11.05
N GLU A 147 -1.61 -7.64 12.29
CA GLU A 147 -2.47 -7.84 13.46
C GLU A 147 -3.59 -6.78 13.51
N ILE A 148 -3.27 -5.50 13.24
CA ILE A 148 -4.25 -4.40 13.23
C ILE A 148 -5.42 -4.67 12.27
N LEU A 149 -5.14 -5.20 11.08
CA LEU A 149 -6.19 -5.55 10.11
C LEU A 149 -7.21 -6.58 10.67
N SER A 150 -6.82 -7.35 11.68
CA SER A 150 -7.63 -8.39 12.33
C SER A 150 -8.11 -8.05 13.75
N ARG A 151 -7.81 -6.86 14.28
CA ARG A 151 -8.03 -6.54 15.71
C ARG A 151 -9.49 -6.59 16.15
N ASN A 152 -10.43 -6.35 15.24
CA ASN A 152 -11.87 -6.31 15.55
C ASN A 152 -12.61 -7.61 15.20
N GLY A 153 -11.89 -8.73 15.04
CA GLY A 153 -12.44 -10.01 14.64
C GLY A 153 -12.11 -10.35 13.18
N THR A 154 -13.08 -10.96 12.48
CA THR A 154 -12.91 -11.29 11.06
C THR A 154 -12.88 -10.01 10.22
N ASN A 155 -11.89 -9.90 9.35
CA ASN A 155 -11.83 -8.86 8.34
C ASN A 155 -12.40 -9.41 7.04
N ASP A 156 -13.59 -8.95 6.69
CA ASP A 156 -14.32 -9.43 5.52
C ASP A 156 -14.11 -8.55 4.27
N THR A 157 -13.33 -7.47 4.39
CA THR A 157 -13.07 -6.55 3.27
C THR A 157 -11.82 -6.94 2.48
N LEU A 158 -10.76 -7.37 3.16
CA LEU A 158 -9.46 -7.63 2.55
C LEU A 158 -9.50 -8.89 1.66
N GLN A 159 -9.26 -8.68 0.37
CA GLN A 159 -9.33 -9.70 -0.68
C GLN A 159 -7.95 -10.00 -1.29
N SER A 160 -7.05 -9.02 -1.31
CA SER A 160 -5.75 -9.09 -1.95
C SER A 160 -4.65 -8.52 -1.07
N LEU A 161 -3.59 -9.30 -0.86
CA LEU A 161 -2.46 -8.91 -0.04
C LEU A 161 -1.13 -9.30 -0.70
N ASN A 162 -0.40 -8.33 -1.21
CA ASN A 162 0.92 -8.54 -1.79
C ASN A 162 2.02 -8.15 -0.79
N LEU A 163 2.79 -9.14 -0.35
CA LEU A 163 3.87 -9.00 0.62
C LEU A 163 5.23 -9.35 0.01
N SER A 164 5.30 -9.46 -1.33
CA SER A 164 6.48 -9.93 -2.04
C SER A 164 7.73 -9.15 -1.64
N GLY A 165 8.82 -9.85 -1.34
CA GLY A 165 10.11 -9.22 -0.98
C GLY A 165 10.14 -8.47 0.36
N THR A 166 9.10 -8.60 1.20
CA THR A 166 9.08 -8.01 2.55
C THR A 166 9.74 -8.92 3.60
N LYS A 167 9.85 -8.43 4.84
CA LYS A 167 10.33 -9.18 6.00
C LYS A 167 9.20 -9.86 6.81
N VAL A 168 8.01 -10.03 6.22
CA VAL A 168 6.88 -10.66 6.91
C VAL A 168 7.22 -12.05 7.45
N THR A 169 6.78 -12.36 8.66
CA THR A 169 7.02 -13.64 9.33
C THR A 169 5.92 -14.66 9.02
N ALA A 170 6.26 -15.95 9.09
CA ALA A 170 5.28 -17.03 8.91
C ALA A 170 4.12 -16.95 9.92
N ALA A 171 4.40 -16.52 11.15
CA ALA A 171 3.39 -16.36 12.19
C ALA A 171 2.40 -15.23 11.84
N ALA A 172 2.89 -14.08 11.35
CA ALA A 172 2.04 -12.97 10.92
C ALA A 172 1.19 -13.35 9.70
N VAL A 173 1.76 -14.07 8.73
CA VAL A 173 1.00 -14.59 7.58
C VAL A 173 -0.08 -15.56 8.05
N ARG A 174 0.26 -16.55 8.89
CA ARG A 174 -0.74 -17.50 9.42
C ARG A 174 -1.90 -16.76 10.10
N HIS A 175 -1.58 -15.75 10.90
CA HIS A 175 -2.57 -14.94 11.62
C HIS A 175 -3.52 -14.19 10.68
N ILE A 176 -3.00 -13.49 9.67
CA ILE A 176 -3.85 -12.76 8.72
C ILE A 176 -4.69 -13.72 7.86
N LEU A 177 -4.11 -14.84 7.41
CA LEU A 177 -4.85 -15.85 6.64
C LEU A 177 -6.01 -16.48 7.44
N SER A 178 -5.86 -16.65 8.76
CA SER A 178 -6.94 -17.14 9.62
C SER A 178 -7.99 -16.07 9.95
N SER A 179 -7.64 -14.79 9.86
CA SER A 179 -8.50 -13.68 10.26
C SER A 179 -9.22 -13.01 9.11
N CYS A 180 -8.80 -13.24 7.86
CA CYS A 180 -9.36 -12.64 6.66
C CYS A 180 -9.98 -13.72 5.75
N PRO A 181 -11.24 -14.14 5.97
CA PRO A 181 -11.86 -15.22 5.20
C PRO A 181 -12.15 -14.84 3.74
N ALA A 182 -12.22 -13.53 3.42
CA ALA A 182 -12.43 -13.02 2.07
C ALA A 182 -11.14 -13.00 1.21
N LEU A 183 -9.98 -13.32 1.80
CA LEU A 183 -8.69 -13.23 1.14
C LEU A 183 -8.57 -14.32 0.05
N THR A 184 -8.43 -13.88 -1.19
CA THR A 184 -8.30 -14.77 -2.36
C THR A 184 -6.98 -14.59 -3.10
N HIS A 185 -6.22 -13.54 -2.80
CA HIS A 185 -4.90 -13.33 -3.38
C HIS A 185 -3.86 -13.03 -2.32
N VAL A 186 -2.78 -13.81 -2.31
CA VAL A 186 -1.64 -13.59 -1.43
C VAL A 186 -0.35 -13.85 -2.18
N ASP A 187 0.55 -12.88 -2.18
CA ASP A 187 1.89 -13.02 -2.74
C ASP A 187 2.95 -13.05 -1.62
N LEU A 188 3.62 -14.20 -1.47
CA LEU A 188 4.71 -14.43 -0.51
C LEU A 188 6.06 -14.65 -1.21
N THR A 189 6.15 -14.35 -2.51
CA THR A 189 7.39 -14.51 -3.28
C THR A 189 8.50 -13.66 -2.66
N SER A 190 9.74 -14.16 -2.73
CA SER A 190 10.92 -13.43 -2.24
C SER A 190 10.90 -13.01 -0.75
N CYS A 191 9.94 -13.47 0.06
CA CYS A 191 9.93 -13.21 1.50
C CYS A 191 10.99 -14.06 2.21
N ARG A 192 12.03 -13.41 2.75
CA ARG A 192 13.18 -14.12 3.38
C ARG A 192 12.78 -14.95 4.61
N ASN A 193 11.80 -14.49 5.38
CA ASN A 193 11.37 -15.08 6.64
C ASN A 193 10.21 -16.09 6.49
N ILE A 194 9.83 -16.41 5.25
CA ILE A 194 8.83 -17.45 4.94
C ILE A 194 9.55 -18.78 4.66
N PRO A 195 9.03 -19.93 5.16
CA PRO A 195 9.64 -21.23 4.92
C PRO A 195 9.77 -21.57 3.42
N ARG A 196 10.78 -22.39 3.09
CA ARG A 196 10.94 -22.93 1.73
C ARG A 196 9.67 -23.68 1.31
N GLY A 197 9.32 -23.57 0.03
CA GLY A 197 8.11 -24.18 -0.55
C GLY A 197 6.82 -23.37 -0.38
N LEU A 198 6.81 -22.30 0.43
CA LEU A 198 5.64 -21.42 0.59
C LEU A 198 5.78 -20.06 -0.11
N LYS A 199 6.94 -19.78 -0.71
CA LYS A 199 7.28 -18.51 -1.38
C LYS A 199 6.72 -18.47 -2.80
N CYS A 200 5.41 -18.45 -2.93
CA CYS A 200 4.72 -18.38 -4.22
C CYS A 200 3.54 -17.42 -4.14
N VAL A 201 2.87 -17.28 -5.29
CA VAL A 201 1.63 -16.54 -5.42
C VAL A 201 0.47 -17.52 -5.27
N TYR A 202 -0.44 -17.24 -4.34
CA TYR A 202 -1.67 -18.00 -4.12
C TYR A 202 -2.83 -17.25 -4.76
N ARG A 203 -3.65 -17.95 -5.56
CA ARG A 203 -4.77 -17.35 -6.29
C ARG A 203 -6.04 -18.17 -6.09
N GLY A 204 -7.07 -17.54 -5.56
CA GLY A 204 -8.31 -18.18 -5.17
C GLY A 204 -8.30 -18.66 -3.73
N LEU A 205 -9.51 -18.86 -3.21
CA LEU A 205 -9.76 -19.20 -1.82
C LEU A 205 -9.14 -20.54 -1.39
N GLU A 206 -9.13 -21.54 -2.28
CA GLU A 206 -8.59 -22.87 -1.94
C GLU A 206 -7.07 -22.85 -1.82
N ASP A 207 -6.37 -22.15 -2.71
CA ASP A 207 -4.92 -21.97 -2.65
C ASP A 207 -4.50 -21.26 -1.35
N VAL A 208 -5.21 -20.21 -0.96
CA VAL A 208 -4.96 -19.47 0.29
C VAL A 208 -5.22 -20.36 1.51
N ARG A 209 -6.32 -21.15 1.50
CA ARG A 209 -6.60 -22.11 2.57
C ARG A 209 -5.55 -23.22 2.66
N GLN A 210 -5.05 -23.68 1.52
CA GLN A 210 -3.98 -24.67 1.48
C GLN A 210 -2.68 -24.09 2.05
N CYS A 211 -2.36 -22.83 1.73
CA CYS A 211 -1.26 -22.10 2.34
C CYS A 211 -1.37 -22.07 3.87
N LEU A 212 -2.54 -21.70 4.39
CA LEU A 212 -2.81 -21.68 5.83
C LEU A 212 -2.61 -23.06 6.48
N LYS A 213 -3.16 -24.12 5.87
CA LYS A 213 -2.98 -25.50 6.36
C LYS A 213 -1.50 -25.87 6.45
N THR A 214 -0.73 -25.61 5.38
CA THR A 214 0.71 -25.93 5.34
C THR A 214 1.54 -25.07 6.30
N LEU A 215 1.16 -23.80 6.53
CA LEU A 215 1.78 -22.97 7.57
C LEU A 215 1.55 -23.55 8.97
N CYS A 216 0.32 -24.00 9.26
CA CYS A 216 0.01 -24.62 10.55
C CYS A 216 0.82 -25.90 10.80
N THR A 217 0.96 -26.79 9.80
CA THR A 217 1.74 -28.03 9.98
C THR A 217 3.22 -27.75 10.19
N LYS A 218 3.83 -26.88 9.36
CA LYS A 218 5.26 -26.55 9.48
C LYS A 218 5.61 -25.88 10.81
N MET A 219 4.70 -25.07 11.36
CA MET A 219 4.92 -24.43 12.66
C MET A 219 4.85 -25.42 13.84
N GLN A 220 4.05 -26.48 13.72
CA GLN A 220 4.00 -27.55 14.72
C GLN A 220 5.28 -28.39 14.71
N GLU A 221 5.79 -28.72 13.51
CA GLU A 221 7.06 -29.45 13.34
C GLU A 221 8.24 -28.71 13.99
N MET A 222 8.34 -27.39 13.80
CA MET A 222 9.40 -26.56 14.41
C MET A 222 9.26 -26.36 15.93
N SER A 223 8.10 -26.67 16.52
CA SER A 223 7.87 -26.52 17.97
C SER A 223 8.05 -27.83 18.74
N GLY A 224 8.21 -28.96 18.02
CA GLY A 224 8.40 -30.30 18.58
C GLY A 224 9.85 -30.81 18.53
N GLU A 225 10.76 -30.00 17.98
CA GLU A 225 12.23 -30.19 18.01
C GLU A 225 12.86 -29.32 19.10
#